data_AF-A0AAW8LYL0-F1
#
_entry.id   AF-A0AAW8LYL0-F1
#
_cell.length_a   1.000
_cell.length_b   1.000
_cell.length_c   1.000
_cell.angle_alpha   90.00
_cell.angle_beta   90.00
_cell.angle_gamma   90.00
#
_symmetry.space_group_name_H-M   'P 1'
#
loop_
_entity.id
_entity.type
_entity.pdbx_description
1 polymer ?
#
loop_
_entity_poly.entity_id
_entity_poly.type
_entity_poly.pdbx_seq_one_letter_code
_entity_poly.pdbx_strand_id
1 'polypeptide(L)'
;MSKGKQPGDGPAYPQVAERFSDLWESIRHDGTEERSAEDRKDLIDQIRNALDRKVSHFSEAKPDWIADSFSLERIAYESENTLLLQVRHRDLGSLHALKTVPPTLRNDAALLQRLREEAQVGLTLRHPCLVETSALLRLPDGRPGLLQPWLPQSLASQRPTTAPQAITILRRMLEGLSAMHARGYVHCDVTPANILLEDGDFETGRLGDFGIALKIGQKHAERGMSFAASREFAAPERMRDAAAKPDQDIFSVGRLARRLAGADGKQVTQSLADFADACCHDDPALRPQSAMEALQLL
;
A
#
# COMPACT_ATOMS: atom_id res chain seq x y z
N MET A 1 -0.29 61.13 0.31
CA MET A 1 1.00 60.83 0.97
C MET A 1 0.93 59.42 1.51
N SER A 2 1.65 58.50 0.86
CA SER A 2 1.76 57.11 1.25
C SER A 2 2.78 56.97 2.38
N LYS A 3 2.40 56.33 3.49
CA LYS A 3 3.38 55.76 4.44
C LYS A 3 3.06 54.27 4.58
N GLY A 4 3.97 53.47 4.03
CA GLY A 4 3.89 52.02 4.00
C GLY A 4 3.86 51.43 5.40
N LYS A 5 2.96 50.47 5.58
CA LYS A 5 3.03 49.51 6.68
C LYS A 5 4.20 48.57 6.37
N GLN A 6 5.30 48.67 7.11
CA GLN A 6 6.36 47.66 7.04
C GLN A 6 5.80 46.33 7.55
N PRO A 7 6.11 45.18 6.90
CA PRO A 7 5.72 43.88 7.40
C PRO A 7 6.76 43.41 8.43
N GLY A 8 6.40 43.27 9.72
CA GLY A 8 7.33 42.65 10.68
C GLY A 8 7.09 42.84 12.18
N ASP A 9 6.24 43.76 12.63
CA ASP A 9 6.12 44.10 14.07
C ASP A 9 5.15 43.19 14.85
N GLY A 10 5.42 41.89 14.85
CA GLY A 10 4.94 40.98 15.90
C GLY A 10 6.06 40.76 16.94
N PRO A 11 5.78 40.69 18.26
CA PRO A 11 6.79 40.72 19.33
C PRO A 11 7.78 39.54 19.36
N ALA A 12 7.72 38.59 18.42
CA ALA A 12 8.61 37.43 18.35
C ALA A 12 9.47 37.38 17.07
N TYR A 13 9.21 38.21 16.05
CA TYR A 13 9.85 38.06 14.74
C TYR A 13 11.35 38.42 14.73
N PRO A 14 11.81 39.53 15.38
CA PRO A 14 13.23 39.87 15.40
C PRO A 14 14.10 38.83 16.13
N GLN A 15 13.62 38.30 17.25
CA GLN A 15 14.34 37.28 18.02
C GLN A 15 14.43 35.94 17.25
N VAL A 16 13.39 35.59 16.50
CA VAL A 16 13.41 34.40 15.63
C VAL A 16 14.38 34.59 14.46
N ALA A 17 14.42 35.78 13.86
CA ALA A 17 15.33 36.10 12.76
C ALA A 17 16.81 36.05 13.21
N GLU A 18 17.13 36.60 14.38
CA GLU A 18 18.47 36.55 14.97
C GLU A 18 18.90 35.09 15.20
N ARG A 19 18.06 34.30 15.90
CA ARG A 19 18.33 32.87 16.13
C ARG A 19 18.46 32.05 14.84
N PHE A 20 17.71 32.39 13.81
CA PHE A 20 17.82 31.74 12.51
C PHE A 20 19.15 32.08 11.81
N SER A 21 19.63 33.32 11.94
CA SER A 21 20.94 33.73 11.43
C SER A 21 22.07 32.95 12.10
N ASP A 22 22.03 32.85 13.44
CA ASP A 22 23.02 32.09 14.22
C ASP A 22 23.01 30.62 13.83
N LEU A 23 21.81 30.05 13.64
CA LEU A 23 21.64 28.68 13.16
C LEU A 23 22.24 28.50 11.77
N TRP A 24 22.02 29.45 10.85
CA TRP A 24 22.54 29.37 9.48
C TRP A 24 24.06 29.45 9.43
N GLU A 25 24.68 30.34 10.21
CA GLU A 25 26.14 30.37 10.37
C GLU A 25 26.66 29.06 10.95
N SER A 26 25.97 28.55 11.97
CA SER A 26 26.27 27.27 12.61
C SER A 26 25.99 26.05 11.74
N ILE A 27 25.27 26.16 10.61
CA ILE A 27 25.14 25.12 9.57
C ILE A 27 26.31 25.20 8.60
N ARG A 28 26.71 26.42 8.22
CA ARG A 28 27.77 26.64 7.24
C ARG A 28 29.16 26.34 7.78
N HIS A 29 29.41 26.56 9.06
CA HIS A 29 30.74 26.44 9.64
C HIS A 29 30.79 25.47 10.81
N ASP A 30 31.90 24.76 10.94
CA ASP A 30 32.29 24.03 12.15
C ASP A 30 33.41 24.80 12.84
N GLY A 31 33.04 25.64 13.81
CA GLY A 31 33.95 26.65 14.36
C GLY A 31 34.36 27.67 13.30
N THR A 32 35.63 27.62 12.88
CA THR A 32 36.22 28.55 11.91
C THR A 32 36.29 28.02 10.47
N GLU A 33 36.03 26.73 10.26
CA GLU A 33 36.14 26.10 8.94
C GLU A 33 34.76 25.99 8.29
N GLU A 34 34.70 26.20 6.96
CA GLU A 34 33.46 26.01 6.21
C GLU A 34 33.20 24.51 6.00
N ARG A 35 31.99 24.06 6.34
CA ARG A 35 31.59 22.66 6.18
C ARG A 35 31.49 22.26 4.72
N SER A 36 31.69 20.97 4.46
CA SER A 36 31.49 20.40 3.13
C SER A 36 30.05 20.61 2.64
N ALA A 37 29.83 20.54 1.32
CA ALA A 37 28.47 20.64 0.78
C ALA A 37 27.55 19.51 1.27
N GLU A 38 28.12 18.32 1.51
CA GLU A 38 27.38 17.14 1.98
C GLU A 38 26.95 17.29 3.44
N ASP A 39 27.88 17.69 4.33
CA ASP A 39 27.57 17.92 5.75
C ASP A 39 26.54 19.05 5.94
N ARG A 40 26.63 20.10 5.13
CA ARG A 40 25.63 21.19 5.12
C ARG A 40 24.25 20.68 4.72
N LYS A 41 24.17 19.86 3.66
CA LYS A 41 22.91 19.25 3.21
C LYS A 41 22.31 18.39 4.32
N ASP A 42 23.15 17.58 4.99
CA ASP A 42 22.71 16.69 6.06
C ASP A 42 22.15 17.45 7.28
N LEU A 43 22.84 18.51 7.71
CA LEU A 43 22.37 19.36 8.83
C LEU A 43 21.06 20.06 8.49
N ILE A 44 20.92 20.59 7.27
CA ILE A 44 19.67 21.22 6.81
C ILE A 44 18.52 20.19 6.83
N ASP A 45 18.77 18.97 6.36
CA ASP A 45 17.74 17.91 6.33
C ASP A 45 17.35 17.47 7.74
N GLN A 46 18.31 17.34 8.67
CA GLN A 46 18.01 17.08 10.09
C GLN A 46 17.18 18.21 10.70
N ILE A 47 17.54 19.45 10.41
CA ILE A 47 16.83 20.63 10.92
C ILE A 47 15.39 20.66 10.43
N ARG A 48 15.19 20.44 9.14
CA ARG A 48 13.86 20.34 8.54
C ARG A 48 13.04 19.22 9.20
N ASN A 49 13.61 18.02 9.33
CA ASN A 49 12.92 16.87 9.91
C ASN A 49 12.41 17.12 11.35
N ALA A 50 13.19 17.76 12.21
CA ALA A 50 12.72 18.04 13.57
C ALA A 50 11.70 19.18 13.62
N LEU A 51 11.84 20.19 12.74
CA LEU A 51 10.82 21.24 12.59
C LEU A 51 9.48 20.63 12.14
N ASP A 52 9.50 19.72 11.16
CA ASP A 52 8.33 19.00 10.69
C ASP A 52 7.70 18.13 11.80
N ARG A 53 8.55 17.48 12.61
CA ARG A 53 8.15 16.69 13.79
C ARG A 53 7.74 17.54 15.00
N LYS A 54 7.90 18.87 14.95
CA LYS A 54 7.67 19.80 16.06
C LYS A 54 8.43 19.41 17.34
N VAL A 55 9.64 18.88 17.20
CA VAL A 55 10.52 18.54 18.33
C VAL A 55 11.58 19.61 18.52
N SER A 56 12.01 19.81 19.77
CA SER A 56 12.94 20.88 20.16
C SER A 56 14.43 20.53 19.98
N HIS A 57 14.75 19.34 19.47
CA HIS A 57 16.11 18.84 19.30
C HIS A 57 16.23 18.02 18.01
N PHE A 58 17.39 18.09 17.37
CA PHE A 58 17.73 17.25 16.21
C PHE A 58 18.49 16.01 16.72
N SER A 59 18.22 14.85 16.13
CA SER A 59 18.92 13.60 16.47
C SER A 59 20.35 13.65 15.94
N GLU A 60 21.36 13.32 16.77
CA GLU A 60 22.76 13.19 16.32
C GLU A 60 22.94 12.08 15.27
N ALA A 61 22.03 11.09 15.24
CA ALA A 61 22.01 10.08 14.19
C ALA A 61 21.41 10.65 12.90
N LYS A 62 22.14 10.53 11.79
CA LYS A 62 21.62 10.80 10.43
C LYS A 62 20.31 10.05 10.23
N PRO A 63 19.23 10.71 9.80
CA PRO A 63 18.02 9.99 9.43
C PRO A 63 18.35 9.09 8.24
N ASP A 64 17.93 7.83 8.30
CA ASP A 64 17.98 6.94 7.13
C ASP A 64 16.95 7.44 6.11
N TRP A 65 17.42 8.32 5.21
CA TRP A 65 16.62 8.87 4.14
C TRP A 65 16.49 7.88 3.00
N ILE A 66 15.26 7.71 2.53
CA ILE A 66 14.94 6.89 1.36
C ILE A 66 14.66 7.82 0.19
N ALA A 67 15.43 7.66 -0.89
CA ALA A 67 15.32 8.41 -2.14
C ALA A 67 15.33 9.94 -1.93
N ASP A 68 16.09 10.44 -0.96
CA ASP A 68 16.13 11.86 -0.60
C ASP A 68 14.73 12.49 -0.43
N SER A 69 13.73 11.73 0.01
CA SER A 69 12.34 12.24 0.12
C SER A 69 11.59 11.69 1.33
N PHE A 70 11.92 10.47 1.79
CA PHE A 70 11.14 9.80 2.81
C PHE A 70 12.00 9.47 4.04
N SER A 71 11.50 9.79 5.24
CA SER A 71 12.06 9.28 6.50
C SER A 71 11.31 8.03 6.95
N LEU A 72 12.05 7.09 7.53
CA LEU A 72 11.45 5.92 8.19
C LEU A 72 10.74 6.35 9.47
N GLU A 73 9.47 5.98 9.62
CA GLU A 73 8.70 6.19 10.85
C GLU A 73 8.69 4.93 11.72
N ARG A 74 8.40 3.77 11.11
CA ARG A 74 8.46 2.45 11.77
C ARG A 74 8.46 1.31 10.77
N ILE A 75 8.89 0.14 11.21
CA ILE A 75 8.59 -1.13 10.53
C ILE A 75 7.13 -1.47 10.84
N ALA A 76 6.29 -1.53 9.81
CA ALA A 76 4.87 -1.85 9.93
C ALA A 76 4.63 -3.37 9.92
N TYR A 77 5.40 -4.09 9.12
CA TYR A 77 5.33 -5.54 9.01
C TYR A 77 6.67 -6.08 8.51
N GLU A 78 7.07 -7.24 9.01
CA GLU A 78 8.26 -7.96 8.58
C GLU A 78 7.97 -9.47 8.53
N SER A 79 8.41 -10.10 7.45
CA SER A 79 8.40 -11.54 7.25
C SER A 79 9.71 -11.99 6.62
N GLU A 80 9.85 -13.30 6.39
CA GLU A 80 11.03 -13.88 5.75
C GLU A 80 11.37 -13.19 4.42
N ASN A 81 10.36 -12.80 3.62
CA ASN A 81 10.55 -12.29 2.26
C ASN A 81 10.06 -10.85 2.05
N THR A 82 9.33 -10.26 2.99
CA THR A 82 8.70 -8.95 2.83
C THR A 82 8.97 -8.06 4.03
N LEU A 83 9.33 -6.81 3.75
CA LEU A 83 9.46 -5.73 4.72
C LEU A 83 8.55 -4.58 4.30
N LEU A 84 7.57 -4.24 5.13
CA LEU A 84 6.69 -3.09 4.93
C LEU A 84 7.06 -2.00 5.92
N LEU A 85 7.47 -0.86 5.39
CA LEU A 85 7.88 0.30 6.17
C LEU A 85 6.79 1.37 6.09
N GLN A 86 6.47 1.97 7.23
CA GLN A 86 5.76 3.24 7.22
C GLN A 86 6.79 4.36 7.08
N VAL A 87 6.62 5.19 6.05
CA VAL A 87 7.54 6.29 5.76
C VAL A 87 6.78 7.61 5.68
N ARG A 88 7.46 8.71 5.97
CA ARG A 88 6.89 10.07 5.90
C ARG A 88 7.59 10.86 4.81
N HIS A 89 6.83 11.48 3.92
CA HIS A 89 7.39 12.43 2.96
C HIS A 89 7.87 13.68 3.71
N ARG A 90 9.15 14.05 3.55
CA ARG A 90 9.77 15.15 4.30
C ARG A 90 9.00 16.47 4.12
N ASP A 91 8.77 16.91 2.89
CA ASP A 91 8.25 18.27 2.64
C ASP A 91 6.71 18.37 2.75
N LEU A 92 6.02 17.23 2.74
CA LEU A 92 4.56 17.17 2.73
C LEU A 92 4.00 16.67 4.07
N GLY A 93 4.83 16.03 4.92
CA GLY A 93 4.41 15.38 6.15
C GLY A 93 3.48 14.17 5.95
N SER A 94 3.05 13.86 4.73
CA SER A 94 2.14 12.75 4.41
C SER A 94 2.79 11.39 4.67
N LEU A 95 1.99 10.43 5.16
CA LEU A 95 2.41 9.05 5.41
C LEU A 95 2.22 8.17 4.17
N HIS A 96 3.19 7.29 3.92
CA HIS A 96 3.22 6.33 2.83
C HIS A 96 3.66 4.95 3.34
N ALA A 97 3.31 3.92 2.59
CA ALA A 97 3.82 2.57 2.76
C ALA A 97 4.94 2.32 1.75
N LEU A 98 6.03 1.71 2.20
CA LEU A 98 7.13 1.27 1.35
C LEU A 98 7.36 -0.22 1.53
N LYS A 99 6.91 -1.02 0.55
CA LYS A 99 7.12 -2.47 0.51
C LYS A 99 8.45 -2.79 -0.16
N THR A 100 9.30 -3.56 0.51
CA THR A 100 10.60 -4.04 0.00
C THR A 100 10.88 -5.45 0.50
N VAL A 101 12.04 -6.02 0.18
CA VAL A 101 12.51 -7.32 0.73
C VAL A 101 13.47 -7.07 1.89
N PRO A 102 13.62 -7.95 2.89
CA PRO A 102 14.60 -7.76 3.97
C PRO A 102 16.05 -7.52 3.46
N PRO A 103 16.89 -6.72 4.16
CA PRO A 103 18.25 -6.39 3.73
C PRO A 103 19.16 -7.62 3.53
N THR A 104 18.90 -8.70 4.27
CA THR A 104 19.58 -10.00 4.15
C THR A 104 19.35 -10.67 2.81
N LEU A 105 18.23 -10.36 2.14
CA LEU A 105 17.82 -10.91 0.85
C LEU A 105 18.07 -9.94 -0.33
N ARG A 106 18.88 -8.91 -0.12
CA ARG A 106 19.21 -7.91 -1.18
C ARG A 106 19.84 -8.48 -2.46
N ASN A 107 20.34 -9.72 -2.41
CA ASN A 107 20.96 -10.42 -3.54
C ASN A 107 20.08 -11.55 -4.10
N ASP A 108 18.87 -11.76 -3.55
CA ASP A 108 17.94 -12.77 -4.07
C ASP A 108 17.29 -12.25 -5.36
N ALA A 109 17.87 -12.65 -6.50
CA ALA A 109 17.40 -12.17 -7.80
C ALA A 109 15.91 -12.51 -8.06
N ALA A 110 15.41 -13.63 -7.55
CA ALA A 110 14.03 -14.06 -7.76
C ALA A 110 13.05 -13.17 -6.99
N LEU A 111 13.32 -12.89 -5.71
CA LEU A 111 12.47 -12.01 -4.91
C LEU A 111 12.49 -10.56 -5.41
N LEU A 112 13.66 -10.04 -5.77
CA LEU A 112 13.78 -8.70 -6.33
C LEU A 112 13.03 -8.59 -7.66
N GLN A 113 13.08 -9.63 -8.49
CA GLN A 113 12.33 -9.68 -9.75
C GLN A 113 10.83 -9.70 -9.51
N ARG A 114 10.34 -10.50 -8.55
CA ARG A 114 8.92 -10.51 -8.17
C ARG A 114 8.42 -9.15 -7.70
N LEU A 115 9.20 -8.43 -6.89
CA LEU A 115 8.82 -7.09 -6.44
C LEU A 115 8.78 -6.07 -7.61
N ARG A 116 9.67 -6.19 -8.60
CA ARG A 116 9.62 -5.37 -9.81
C ARG A 116 8.40 -5.70 -10.67
N GLU A 117 8.04 -6.97 -10.79
CA GLU A 117 6.84 -7.41 -11.51
C GLU A 117 5.56 -6.93 -10.80
N GLU A 118 5.51 -6.99 -9.47
CA GLU A 118 4.44 -6.39 -8.67
C GLU A 118 4.31 -4.88 -8.94
N ALA A 119 5.43 -4.17 -8.97
CA ALA A 119 5.45 -2.75 -9.33
C ALA A 119 4.93 -2.49 -10.75
N GLN A 120 5.31 -3.32 -11.72
CA GLN A 120 4.82 -3.21 -13.10
C GLN A 120 3.31 -3.38 -13.18
N VAL A 121 2.75 -4.37 -12.47
CA VAL A 121 1.30 -4.55 -12.39
C VAL A 121 0.68 -3.32 -11.73
N GLY A 122 1.09 -2.99 -10.50
CA GLY A 122 0.51 -1.90 -9.72
C GLY A 122 0.56 -0.53 -10.39
N LEU A 123 1.62 -0.21 -11.14
CA LEU A 123 1.75 1.06 -11.86
C LEU A 123 0.82 1.17 -13.09
N THR A 124 0.38 0.04 -13.65
CA THR A 124 -0.57 0.03 -14.78
C THR A 124 -2.03 0.12 -14.33
N LEU A 125 -2.31 -0.25 -13.08
CA LEU A 125 -3.66 -0.25 -12.50
C LEU A 125 -3.98 1.13 -11.91
N ARG A 126 -5.01 1.79 -12.46
CA ARG A 126 -5.60 3.00 -11.86
C ARG A 126 -7.10 2.81 -11.75
N HIS A 127 -7.58 2.68 -10.52
CA HIS A 127 -8.99 2.49 -10.20
C HIS A 127 -9.26 2.84 -8.72
N PRO A 128 -10.39 3.48 -8.36
CA PRO A 128 -10.71 3.83 -6.97
C PRO A 128 -10.77 2.65 -6.00
N CYS A 129 -11.06 1.45 -6.49
CA CYS A 129 -11.18 0.22 -5.70
C CYS A 129 -9.88 -0.62 -5.66
N LEU A 130 -8.76 -0.08 -6.18
CA LEU A 130 -7.45 -0.73 -6.14
C LEU A 130 -6.44 0.17 -5.42
N VAL A 131 -5.51 -0.42 -4.67
CA VAL A 131 -4.40 0.31 -4.06
C VAL A 131 -3.44 0.72 -5.17
N GLU A 132 -3.30 2.02 -5.39
CA GLU A 132 -2.42 2.54 -6.42
C GLU A 132 -0.95 2.41 -5.98
N THR A 133 -0.10 1.94 -6.89
CA THR A 133 1.34 2.08 -6.71
C THR A 133 1.77 3.48 -7.13
N SER A 134 2.28 4.26 -6.19
CA SER A 134 2.74 5.63 -6.42
C SER A 134 4.04 5.65 -7.22
N ALA A 135 5.01 4.83 -6.85
CA ALA A 135 6.32 4.77 -7.49
C ALA A 135 7.08 3.47 -7.19
N LEU A 136 8.05 3.15 -8.04
CA LEU A 136 9.12 2.19 -7.73
C LEU A 136 10.40 2.96 -7.44
N LEU A 137 10.84 2.91 -6.18
CA LEU A 137 12.08 3.52 -5.72
C LEU A 137 13.23 2.53 -5.78
N ARG A 138 14.46 3.06 -5.89
CA ARG A 138 15.70 2.32 -5.67
C ARG A 138 16.24 2.73 -4.30
N LEU A 139 16.38 1.76 -3.40
CA LEU A 139 16.95 1.98 -2.07
C LEU A 139 18.48 2.13 -2.14
N PRO A 140 19.12 2.73 -1.11
CA PRO A 140 20.57 2.94 -1.09
C PRO A 140 21.40 1.66 -1.28
N ASP A 141 20.90 0.52 -0.80
CA ASP A 141 21.53 -0.79 -0.95
C ASP A 141 21.15 -1.53 -2.24
N GLY A 142 20.46 -0.86 -3.17
CA GLY A 142 20.09 -1.36 -4.48
C GLY A 142 18.78 -2.16 -4.55
N ARG A 143 18.15 -2.47 -3.41
CA ARG A 143 16.83 -3.12 -3.40
C ARG A 143 15.76 -2.22 -4.05
N PRO A 144 14.75 -2.79 -4.75
CA PRO A 144 13.56 -2.05 -5.13
C PRO A 144 12.69 -1.76 -3.88
N GLY A 145 12.02 -0.61 -3.86
CA GLY A 145 11.02 -0.25 -2.86
C GLY A 145 9.74 0.25 -3.53
N LEU A 146 8.63 -0.45 -3.30
CA LEU A 146 7.33 -0.12 -3.84
C LEU A 146 6.63 0.89 -2.93
N LEU A 147 6.46 2.13 -3.40
CA LEU A 147 5.82 3.20 -2.66
C LEU A 147 4.32 3.23 -2.94
N GLN A 148 3.51 3.27 -1.89
CA GLN A 148 2.05 3.22 -1.93
C GLN A 148 1.45 4.16 -0.87
N PRO A 149 0.16 4.54 -1.01
CA PRO A 149 -0.56 5.20 0.07
C PRO A 149 -0.52 4.38 1.36
N TRP A 150 -0.35 5.04 2.50
CA TRP A 150 -0.40 4.37 3.81
C TRP A 150 -1.85 4.10 4.22
N LEU A 151 -2.27 2.84 4.20
CA LEU A 151 -3.60 2.39 4.64
C LEU A 151 -3.43 1.39 5.79
N PRO A 152 -3.53 1.84 7.06
CA PRO A 152 -3.16 1.02 8.23
C PRO A 152 -4.19 -0.07 8.57
N GLN A 153 -5.41 0.04 8.07
CA GLN A 153 -6.51 -0.84 8.43
C GLN A 153 -6.83 -1.76 7.26
N SER A 154 -6.92 -3.06 7.54
CA SER A 154 -7.44 -4.04 6.59
C SER A 154 -8.80 -4.53 7.05
N LEU A 155 -9.60 -5.09 6.13
CA LEU A 155 -10.86 -5.73 6.47
C LEU A 155 -10.67 -6.87 7.48
N ALA A 156 -9.52 -7.57 7.44
CA ALA A 156 -9.17 -8.60 8.43
C ALA A 156 -9.07 -8.07 9.87
N SER A 157 -8.76 -6.79 10.05
CA SER A 157 -8.62 -6.15 11.36
C SER A 157 -9.92 -5.54 11.90
N GLN A 158 -11.00 -5.56 11.13
CA GLN A 158 -12.27 -4.95 11.50
C GLN A 158 -13.13 -5.83 12.42
N ARG A 159 -14.00 -5.15 13.18
CA ARG A 159 -15.08 -5.76 13.97
C ARG A 159 -16.17 -6.37 13.08
N PRO A 160 -17.19 -7.06 13.63
CA PRO A 160 -18.23 -7.70 12.83
C PRO A 160 -18.82 -6.74 11.78
N THR A 161 -18.81 -7.20 10.54
CA THR A 161 -19.27 -6.41 9.39
C THR A 161 -20.77 -6.55 9.28
N THR A 162 -21.49 -5.43 9.19
CA THR A 162 -22.91 -5.47 8.92
C THR A 162 -23.17 -5.89 7.49
N ALA A 163 -24.35 -6.43 7.21
CA ALA A 163 -24.63 -6.90 5.87
C ALA A 163 -24.57 -5.81 4.76
N PRO A 164 -25.03 -4.56 4.98
CA PRO A 164 -24.81 -3.47 4.02
C PRO A 164 -23.32 -3.17 3.77
N GLN A 165 -22.50 -3.18 4.83
CA GLN A 165 -21.05 -2.99 4.70
C GLN A 165 -20.41 -4.13 3.91
N ALA A 166 -20.86 -5.37 4.10
CA ALA A 166 -20.40 -6.52 3.33
C ALA A 166 -20.71 -6.36 1.84
N ILE A 167 -21.95 -5.99 1.49
CA ILE A 167 -22.37 -5.72 0.11
C ILE A 167 -21.53 -4.60 -0.50
N THR A 168 -21.29 -3.50 0.23
CA THR A 168 -20.40 -2.41 -0.22
C THR A 168 -19.01 -2.93 -0.56
N ILE A 169 -18.38 -3.72 0.33
CA ILE A 169 -17.05 -4.27 0.06
C ILE A 169 -17.07 -5.18 -1.16
N LEU A 170 -18.01 -6.13 -1.24
CA LEU A 170 -18.08 -7.09 -2.34
C LEU A 170 -18.24 -6.37 -3.70
N ARG A 171 -19.12 -5.36 -3.76
CA ARG A 171 -19.30 -4.51 -4.94
C ARG A 171 -18.00 -3.82 -5.33
N ARG A 172 -17.33 -3.15 -4.38
CA ARG A 172 -16.04 -2.48 -4.64
C ARG A 172 -14.96 -3.46 -5.11
N MET A 173 -14.90 -4.65 -4.53
CA MET A 173 -13.93 -5.68 -4.94
C MET A 173 -14.18 -6.13 -6.37
N LEU A 174 -15.44 -6.37 -6.75
CA LEU A 174 -15.78 -6.75 -8.12
C LEU A 174 -15.52 -5.62 -9.12
N GLU A 175 -15.79 -4.36 -8.77
CA GLU A 175 -15.43 -3.21 -9.62
C GLU A 175 -13.90 -3.12 -9.82
N GLY A 176 -13.12 -3.26 -8.75
CA GLY A 176 -11.66 -3.29 -8.81
C GLY A 176 -11.12 -4.45 -9.65
N LEU A 177 -11.66 -5.65 -9.44
CA LEU A 177 -11.31 -6.85 -10.21
C LEU A 177 -11.69 -6.70 -11.68
N SER A 178 -12.86 -6.13 -12.00
CA SER A 178 -13.24 -5.83 -13.38
C SER A 178 -12.20 -4.95 -14.07
N ALA A 179 -11.74 -3.89 -13.40
CA ALA A 179 -10.71 -2.99 -13.92
C ALA A 179 -9.32 -3.65 -14.06
N MET A 180 -8.99 -4.61 -13.21
CA MET A 180 -7.75 -5.39 -13.26
C MET A 180 -7.80 -6.45 -14.39
N HIS A 181 -8.91 -7.18 -14.49
CA HIS A 181 -9.16 -8.19 -15.52
C HIS A 181 -9.16 -7.58 -16.92
N ALA A 182 -9.75 -6.39 -17.08
CA ALA A 182 -9.71 -5.64 -18.34
C ALA A 182 -8.28 -5.25 -18.79
N ARG A 183 -7.32 -5.18 -17.86
CA ARG A 183 -5.90 -4.97 -18.14
C ARG A 183 -5.12 -6.28 -18.32
N GLY A 184 -5.81 -7.43 -18.34
CA GLY A 184 -5.21 -8.74 -18.62
C GLY A 184 -4.55 -9.41 -17.41
N TYR A 185 -4.86 -8.97 -16.18
CA TYR A 185 -4.31 -9.55 -14.95
C TYR A 185 -5.40 -10.19 -14.10
N VAL A 186 -5.02 -11.21 -13.32
CA VAL A 186 -5.84 -11.89 -12.30
C VAL A 186 -5.13 -11.71 -10.96
N HIS A 187 -5.86 -11.33 -9.92
CA HIS A 187 -5.30 -10.98 -8.61
C HIS A 187 -4.68 -12.20 -7.90
N CYS A 188 -5.35 -13.34 -7.96
CA CYS A 188 -4.95 -14.62 -7.37
C CYS A 188 -4.93 -14.70 -5.83
N ASP A 189 -5.03 -13.59 -5.09
CA ASP A 189 -5.07 -13.59 -3.60
C ASP A 189 -6.09 -12.62 -3.01
N VAL A 190 -7.35 -12.69 -3.44
CA VAL A 190 -8.40 -11.84 -2.84
C VAL A 190 -8.72 -12.35 -1.43
N THR A 191 -8.33 -11.58 -0.40
CA THR A 191 -8.51 -11.93 1.02
C THR A 191 -8.84 -10.69 1.85
N PRO A 192 -9.44 -10.84 3.05
CA PRO A 192 -9.66 -9.70 3.95
C PRO A 192 -8.39 -8.92 4.33
N ALA A 193 -7.22 -9.57 4.34
CA ALA A 193 -5.95 -8.90 4.68
C ALA A 193 -5.48 -7.95 3.57
N ASN A 194 -5.84 -8.25 2.32
CA ASN A 194 -5.47 -7.47 1.14
C ASN A 194 -6.49 -6.38 0.79
N ILE A 195 -7.60 -6.29 1.54
CA ILE A 195 -8.61 -5.24 1.37
C ILE A 195 -8.32 -4.16 2.40
N LEU A 196 -7.74 -3.06 1.95
CA LEU A 196 -7.33 -1.94 2.79
C LEU A 196 -8.43 -0.88 2.85
N LEU A 197 -8.65 -0.33 4.05
CA LEU A 197 -9.66 0.68 4.33
C LEU A 197 -8.98 1.99 4.76
N GLU A 198 -9.49 3.10 4.26
CA GLU A 198 -9.15 4.44 4.72
C GLU A 198 -10.03 4.76 5.94
N ASP A 199 -9.39 5.05 7.08
CA ASP A 199 -10.07 5.33 8.36
C ASP A 199 -11.11 4.30 8.83
N GLY A 200 -11.04 3.07 8.32
CA GLY A 200 -12.00 2.00 8.64
C GLY A 200 -13.34 2.13 7.91
N ASP A 201 -13.47 3.06 6.96
CA ASP A 201 -14.66 3.23 6.16
C ASP A 201 -14.74 2.17 5.05
N PHE A 202 -15.81 1.39 5.05
CA PHE A 202 -16.07 0.33 4.08
C PHE A 202 -16.28 0.86 2.65
N GLU A 203 -16.77 2.10 2.49
CA GLU A 203 -16.93 2.73 1.17
C GLU A 203 -15.59 3.10 0.52
N THR A 204 -14.50 3.11 1.29
CA THR A 204 -13.15 3.43 0.79
C THR A 204 -12.35 2.20 0.42
N GLY A 205 -12.89 0.98 0.61
CA GLY A 205 -12.15 -0.27 0.48
C GLY A 205 -11.42 -0.42 -0.85
N ARG A 206 -10.14 -0.76 -0.79
CA ARG A 206 -9.28 -0.94 -1.97
C ARG A 206 -8.53 -2.27 -1.88
N LEU A 207 -8.51 -3.02 -2.98
CA LEU A 207 -7.75 -4.25 -3.09
C LEU A 207 -6.28 -3.93 -3.38
N GLY A 208 -5.38 -4.45 -2.56
CA GLY A 208 -3.93 -4.30 -2.71
C GLY A 208 -3.21 -5.65 -2.69
N ASP A 209 -1.87 -5.57 -2.64
CA ASP A 209 -0.93 -6.69 -2.77
C ASP A 209 -1.06 -7.48 -4.09
N PHE A 210 -0.34 -7.00 -5.11
CA PHE A 210 -0.30 -7.66 -6.42
C PHE A 210 0.88 -8.63 -6.55
N GLY A 211 1.52 -9.01 -5.44
CA GLY A 211 2.77 -9.79 -5.45
C GLY A 211 2.67 -11.15 -6.14
N ILE A 212 1.48 -11.74 -6.13
CA ILE A 212 1.22 -13.04 -6.77
C ILE A 212 0.27 -12.95 -7.98
N ALA A 213 -0.09 -11.74 -8.39
CA ALA A 213 -0.94 -11.51 -9.55
C ALA A 213 -0.31 -12.09 -10.83
N LEU A 214 -1.15 -12.55 -11.74
CA LEU A 214 -0.72 -13.22 -12.98
C LEU A 214 -1.38 -12.61 -14.19
N LYS A 215 -0.69 -12.67 -15.33
CA LYS A 215 -1.37 -12.42 -16.62
C LYS A 215 -2.37 -13.55 -16.88
N ILE A 216 -3.50 -13.23 -17.46
CA ILE A 216 -4.50 -14.23 -17.87
C ILE A 216 -3.82 -15.29 -18.75
N GLY A 217 -4.03 -16.56 -18.42
CA GLY A 217 -3.42 -17.70 -19.11
C GLY A 217 -2.06 -18.16 -18.55
N GLN A 218 -1.42 -17.38 -17.67
CA GLN A 218 -0.13 -17.73 -17.07
C GLN A 218 -0.31 -18.62 -15.82
N LYS A 219 0.72 -19.42 -15.48
CA LYS A 219 0.78 -20.23 -14.25
C LYS A 219 1.79 -19.70 -13.22
N HIS A 220 1.69 -20.11 -11.95
CA HIS A 220 2.71 -19.73 -10.94
C HIS A 220 4.03 -20.47 -11.19
N ALA A 221 3.99 -21.74 -11.62
CA ALA A 221 5.20 -22.50 -11.94
C ALA A 221 6.04 -21.84 -13.05
N GLU A 222 5.38 -21.20 -14.03
CA GLU A 222 6.05 -20.44 -15.10
C GLU A 222 6.82 -19.21 -14.58
N ARG A 223 6.48 -18.71 -13.39
CA ARG A 223 7.21 -17.64 -12.67
C ARG A 223 8.19 -18.18 -11.62
N GLY A 224 8.41 -19.50 -11.58
CA GLY A 224 9.22 -20.14 -10.54
C GLY A 224 8.65 -19.92 -9.14
N MET A 225 7.32 -19.77 -9.04
CA MET A 225 6.61 -19.61 -7.76
C MET A 225 5.98 -20.95 -7.38
N SER A 226 6.21 -21.39 -6.15
CA SER A 226 5.33 -22.38 -5.52
C SER A 226 3.95 -21.75 -5.31
N PHE A 227 2.92 -22.58 -5.13
CA PHE A 227 1.58 -22.10 -4.78
C PHE A 227 1.65 -21.12 -3.60
N ALA A 228 1.23 -19.87 -3.83
CA ALA A 228 1.42 -18.75 -2.91
C ALA A 228 0.11 -18.05 -2.51
N ALA A 229 -1.05 -18.60 -2.89
CA ALA A 229 -2.36 -18.02 -2.57
C ALA A 229 -2.91 -18.55 -1.24
N SER A 230 -3.80 -17.76 -0.62
CA SER A 230 -4.45 -18.15 0.63
C SER A 230 -5.43 -19.30 0.42
N ARG A 231 -5.12 -20.49 0.96
CA ARG A 231 -5.92 -21.72 0.78
C ARG A 231 -7.39 -21.60 1.19
N GLU A 232 -7.70 -20.72 2.14
CA GLU A 232 -9.09 -20.48 2.59
C GLU A 232 -9.93 -19.76 1.52
N PHE A 233 -9.30 -19.01 0.61
CA PHE A 233 -9.99 -18.18 -0.40
C PHE A 233 -9.71 -18.63 -1.84
N ALA A 234 -8.62 -19.32 -2.08
CA ALA A 234 -8.20 -19.72 -3.42
C ALA A 234 -9.16 -20.73 -4.07
N ALA A 235 -9.42 -20.56 -5.36
CA ALA A 235 -10.17 -21.52 -6.15
C ALA A 235 -9.47 -22.91 -6.19
N PRO A 236 -10.21 -24.03 -6.16
CA PRO A 236 -9.64 -25.38 -6.09
C PRO A 236 -8.67 -25.69 -7.23
N GLU A 237 -8.98 -25.25 -8.45
CA GLU A 237 -8.12 -25.42 -9.62
C GLU A 237 -6.84 -24.59 -9.52
N ARG A 238 -6.84 -23.47 -8.81
CA ARG A 238 -5.63 -22.66 -8.57
C ARG A 238 -4.64 -23.41 -7.68
N MET A 239 -5.14 -24.19 -6.72
CA MET A 239 -4.32 -25.08 -5.89
C MET A 239 -3.63 -26.19 -6.70
N ARG A 240 -4.11 -26.46 -7.92
CA ARG A 240 -3.52 -27.43 -8.87
C ARG A 240 -2.69 -26.73 -9.96
N ASP A 241 -2.29 -25.48 -9.72
CA ASP A 241 -1.57 -24.61 -10.66
C ASP A 241 -2.24 -24.47 -12.05
N ALA A 242 -3.57 -24.40 -12.07
CA ALA A 242 -4.30 -24.02 -13.27
C ALA A 242 -3.89 -22.61 -13.74
N ALA A 243 -3.92 -22.41 -15.05
CA ALA A 243 -3.69 -21.09 -15.64
C ALA A 243 -4.64 -20.05 -15.05
N ALA A 244 -4.13 -18.83 -14.85
CA ALA A 244 -4.86 -17.74 -14.24
C ALA A 244 -6.07 -17.35 -15.09
N LYS A 245 -7.25 -17.29 -14.47
CA LYS A 245 -8.49 -16.87 -15.11
C LYS A 245 -9.34 -15.98 -14.18
N PRO A 246 -10.12 -15.02 -14.72
CA PRO A 246 -10.98 -14.11 -13.94
C PRO A 246 -11.93 -14.79 -12.91
N ASP A 247 -12.51 -15.93 -13.28
CA ASP A 247 -13.44 -16.71 -12.46
C ASP A 247 -12.81 -17.27 -11.17
N GLN A 248 -11.48 -17.34 -11.10
CA GLN A 248 -10.75 -17.71 -9.88
C GLN A 248 -10.80 -16.60 -8.83
N ASP A 249 -10.71 -15.33 -9.24
CA ASP A 249 -10.87 -14.21 -8.31
C ASP A 249 -12.34 -14.09 -7.85
N ILE A 250 -13.30 -14.40 -8.72
CA ILE A 250 -14.73 -14.43 -8.40
C ILE A 250 -15.01 -15.49 -7.34
N PHE A 251 -14.41 -16.68 -7.46
CA PHE A 251 -14.48 -17.69 -6.41
C PHE A 251 -13.97 -17.14 -5.07
N SER A 252 -12.83 -16.44 -5.06
CA SER A 252 -12.30 -15.83 -3.84
C SER A 252 -13.22 -14.74 -3.25
N VAL A 253 -13.91 -13.97 -4.09
CA VAL A 253 -14.98 -13.04 -3.66
C VAL A 253 -16.17 -13.80 -3.05
N GLY A 254 -16.56 -14.94 -3.61
CA GLY A 254 -17.59 -15.79 -3.01
C GLY A 254 -17.20 -16.31 -1.62
N ARG A 255 -15.94 -16.71 -1.44
CA ARG A 255 -15.38 -17.11 -0.14
C ARG A 255 -15.41 -15.96 0.86
N LEU A 256 -15.06 -14.75 0.40
CA LEU A 256 -15.18 -13.52 1.17
C LEU A 256 -16.64 -13.25 1.58
N ALA A 257 -17.60 -13.38 0.66
CA ALA A 257 -19.01 -13.19 0.95
C ALA A 257 -19.53 -14.16 2.02
N ARG A 258 -19.19 -15.45 1.93
CA ARG A 258 -19.51 -16.46 2.97
C ARG A 258 -18.96 -16.07 4.34
N ARG A 259 -17.71 -15.59 4.39
CA ARG A 259 -17.08 -15.15 5.64
C ARG A 259 -17.79 -13.94 6.25
N LEU A 260 -18.19 -12.98 5.43
CA LEU A 260 -18.90 -11.78 5.87
C LEU A 260 -20.36 -12.07 6.27
N ALA A 261 -21.02 -13.03 5.60
CA ALA A 261 -22.39 -13.45 5.93
C ALA A 261 -22.49 -14.09 7.33
N GLY A 262 -21.45 -14.78 7.80
CA GLY A 262 -21.42 -15.39 9.13
C GLY A 262 -21.43 -14.40 10.32
N ALA A 263 -21.36 -13.10 10.07
CA ALA A 263 -21.23 -12.07 11.10
C ALA A 263 -22.56 -11.48 11.61
N ASP A 264 -23.67 -11.58 10.86
CA ASP A 264 -24.92 -10.87 11.18
C ASP A 264 -26.17 -11.76 11.04
N GLY A 265 -26.72 -12.18 12.19
CA GLY A 265 -27.60 -13.33 12.32
C GLY A 265 -29.10 -13.15 12.01
N LYS A 266 -29.55 -12.36 11.02
CA LYS A 266 -30.93 -12.46 10.48
C LYS A 266 -31.17 -11.63 9.21
N GLN A 267 -31.72 -12.27 8.18
CA GLN A 267 -32.34 -11.76 6.95
C GLN A 267 -31.44 -11.42 5.74
N VAL A 268 -30.36 -10.63 5.86
CA VAL A 268 -29.48 -10.33 4.69
C VAL A 268 -28.50 -11.49 4.38
N THR A 269 -28.42 -12.46 5.29
CA THR A 269 -27.61 -13.67 5.15
C THR A 269 -27.99 -14.53 3.95
N GLN A 270 -29.26 -14.64 3.58
CA GLN A 270 -29.65 -15.55 2.48
C GLN A 270 -29.17 -15.04 1.13
N SER A 271 -29.35 -13.74 0.83
CA SER A 271 -28.89 -13.16 -0.44
C SER A 271 -27.36 -13.21 -0.58
N LEU A 272 -26.62 -12.96 0.50
CA LEU A 272 -25.16 -13.10 0.51
C LEU A 272 -24.71 -14.55 0.41
N ALA A 273 -25.45 -15.49 1.00
CA ALA A 273 -25.18 -16.92 0.88
C ALA A 273 -25.44 -17.40 -0.56
N ASP A 274 -26.55 -17.02 -1.17
CA ASP A 274 -26.90 -17.36 -2.55
C ASP A 274 -25.85 -16.79 -3.53
N PHE A 275 -25.45 -15.54 -3.35
CA PHE A 275 -24.34 -14.92 -4.09
C PHE A 275 -23.04 -15.72 -3.93
N ALA A 276 -22.69 -16.06 -2.69
CA ALA A 276 -21.48 -16.81 -2.40
C ALA A 276 -21.51 -18.21 -3.01
N ASP A 277 -22.66 -18.88 -3.01
CA ASP A 277 -22.86 -20.20 -3.59
C ASP A 277 -22.72 -20.17 -5.12
N ALA A 278 -23.28 -19.15 -5.78
CA ALA A 278 -23.09 -18.93 -7.21
C ALA A 278 -21.60 -18.71 -7.57
N CYS A 279 -20.88 -17.91 -6.78
CA CYS A 279 -19.47 -17.64 -7.02
C CYS A 279 -18.55 -18.82 -6.66
N CYS A 280 -18.92 -19.64 -5.66
CA CYS A 280 -18.10 -20.74 -5.14
C CYS A 280 -18.45 -22.10 -5.76
N HIS A 281 -19.11 -22.15 -6.91
CA HIS A 281 -19.45 -23.41 -7.55
C HIS A 281 -18.20 -24.25 -7.87
N ASP A 282 -18.23 -25.56 -7.63
CA ASP A 282 -17.05 -26.42 -7.83
C ASP A 282 -16.63 -26.51 -9.30
N ASP A 283 -17.61 -26.57 -10.22
CA ASP A 283 -17.40 -26.41 -11.66
C ASP A 283 -17.19 -24.92 -12.00
N PRO A 284 -15.99 -24.51 -12.48
CA PRO A 284 -15.73 -23.12 -12.84
C PRO A 284 -16.61 -22.59 -13.98
N ALA A 285 -17.11 -23.46 -14.87
CA ALA A 285 -17.98 -23.04 -15.98
C ALA A 285 -19.38 -22.58 -15.51
N LEU A 286 -19.77 -22.93 -14.28
CA LEU A 286 -21.06 -22.56 -13.68
C LEU A 286 -20.96 -21.34 -12.77
N ARG A 287 -19.76 -20.78 -12.57
CA ARG A 287 -19.56 -19.51 -11.87
C ARG A 287 -19.87 -18.34 -12.83
N PRO A 288 -20.13 -17.13 -12.31
CA PRO A 288 -20.02 -15.92 -13.13
C PRO A 288 -18.64 -15.88 -13.80
N GLN A 289 -18.59 -15.61 -15.10
CA GLN A 289 -17.35 -15.66 -15.89
C GLN A 289 -16.59 -14.32 -15.86
N SER A 290 -17.23 -13.27 -15.33
CA SER A 290 -16.62 -11.96 -15.15
C SER A 290 -17.08 -11.28 -13.87
N ALA A 291 -16.26 -10.36 -13.35
CA ALA A 291 -16.63 -9.59 -12.17
C ALA A 291 -17.90 -8.75 -12.40
N MET A 292 -18.19 -8.37 -13.65
CA MET A 292 -19.42 -7.66 -14.02
C MET A 292 -20.66 -8.55 -13.95
N GLU A 293 -20.56 -9.82 -14.36
CA GLU A 293 -21.64 -10.79 -14.18
C GLU A 293 -21.90 -11.05 -12.69
N ALA A 294 -20.84 -11.18 -11.89
CA ALA A 294 -20.98 -11.33 -10.44
C ALA A 294 -21.64 -10.10 -9.79
N LEU A 295 -21.35 -8.88 -10.26
CA LEU A 295 -21.99 -7.66 -9.75
C LEU A 295 -23.51 -7.66 -9.94
N GLN A 296 -24.04 -8.31 -10.98
CA GLN A 296 -25.48 -8.40 -11.23
C GLN A 296 -26.22 -9.33 -10.25
N LEU A 297 -25.48 -10.09 -9.45
CA LEU A 297 -26.01 -11.02 -8.45
C LEU A 297 -26.04 -10.44 -7.02
N LEU A 298 -25.45 -9.25 -6.80
CA LEU A 298 -25.43 -8.53 -5.53
C LEU A 298 -26.59 -7.52 -5.44
#